data_AF-A0A943BDK9-F1
#
_entry.id   AF-A0A943BDK9-F1
#
_cell.length_a   1.000
_cell.length_b   1.000
_cell.length_c   1.000
_cell.angle_alpha   90.00
_cell.angle_beta   90.00
_cell.angle_gamma   90.00
#
_symmetry.space_group_name_H-M   'P 1'
#
loop_
_entity.id
_entity.type
_entity.pdbx_description
1 polymer ?
#
loop_
_entity_poly.entity_id
_entity_poly.type
_entity_poly.pdbx_seq_one_letter_code
_entity_poly.pdbx_strand_id
1 'polypeptide(L)' 'MGLKYKEVWQDSNEEAGIVISCDPGVGQEVEEGATITIYISNGPKTPEIPDPGPTDPDQGTGNGDIE' A
#
# COMPACT_ATOMS: atom_id res chain seq x y z
N MET A 1 17.94 -1.16 31.71
CA MET A 1 16.84 -0.60 30.90
C MET A 1 16.82 -1.36 29.57
N GLY A 2 15.74 -1.29 28.79
CA GLY A 2 15.60 -2.05 27.54
C GLY A 2 15.67 -1.15 26.31
N LEU A 3 15.92 -1.73 25.14
CA LEU A 3 15.73 -1.04 23.87
C LEU A 3 14.25 -0.69 23.69
N LYS A 4 13.99 0.46 23.11
CA LYS A 4 12.65 0.89 22.70
C LYS A 4 12.48 0.64 21.21
N TYR A 5 11.24 0.58 20.74
CA TYR A 5 10.97 0.50 19.31
C TYR A 5 9.84 1.45 18.90
N LYS A 6 9.87 1.84 17.63
CA LYS A 6 8.82 2.61 16.96
C LYS A 6 8.48 1.91 15.65
N GLU A 7 7.19 1.72 15.39
CA GLU A 7 6.72 1.16 14.12
C GLU A 7 6.40 2.27 13.13
N VAL A 8 6.79 2.08 11.88
CA VAL A 8 6.44 2.94 10.75
C VAL A 8 5.90 2.04 9.65
N TRP A 9 4.65 2.26 9.28
CA TRP A 9 3.98 1.49 8.25
C TRP A 9 4.11 2.21 6.90
N GLN A 10 4.55 1.49 5.87
CA GLN A 10 4.70 2.04 4.53
C GLN A 10 4.38 1.00 3.45
N ASP A 11 4.00 1.48 2.27
CA ASP A 11 3.73 0.62 1.12
C ASP A 11 5.02 -0.05 0.64
N SER A 12 4.95 -1.35 0.35
CA SER A 12 6.07 -2.15 -0.15
C SER A 12 5.54 -3.31 -0.99
N ASN A 13 6.37 -3.95 -1.80
CA ASN A 13 5.96 -5.14 -2.56
C ASN A 13 5.80 -6.41 -1.70
N GLU A 14 6.24 -6.36 -0.45
CA GLU A 14 6.11 -7.45 0.53
C GLU A 14 4.69 -7.53 1.10
N GLU A 15 4.30 -8.69 1.61
CA GLU A 15 3.00 -8.89 2.27
C GLU A 15 2.80 -7.94 3.47
N ALA A 16 1.56 -7.54 3.71
CA ALA A 16 1.23 -6.66 4.82
C ALA A 16 1.60 -7.30 6.16
N GLY A 17 2.23 -6.53 7.04
CA GLY A 17 2.68 -7.00 8.36
C GLY A 17 4.11 -7.57 8.38
N ILE A 18 4.79 -7.68 7.23
CA ILE A 18 6.20 -8.09 7.17
C ILE A 18 7.10 -6.91 7.49
N VAL A 19 8.10 -7.12 8.35
CA VAL A 19 9.17 -6.15 8.60
C VAL A 19 10.09 -6.09 7.39
N ILE A 20 10.16 -4.92 6.76
CA ILE A 20 10.93 -4.70 5.52
C ILE A 20 12.27 -4.03 5.77
N SER A 21 12.41 -3.33 6.90
CA SER A 21 13.68 -2.73 7.31
C SER A 21 13.66 -2.32 8.78
N CYS A 22 14.83 -2.07 9.34
CA CYS A 22 14.98 -1.44 10.64
C CYS A 22 16.12 -0.43 10.63
N ASP A 23 15.97 0.61 11.45
CA ASP A 23 16.99 1.63 11.66
C ASP A 23 17.13 1.91 13.17
N PRO A 24 18.33 1.83 13.75
CA PRO A 24 19.57 1.37 13.14
C PRO A 24 19.53 -0.11 12.71
N GLY A 25 20.35 -0.42 11.70
CA GLY A 25 20.29 -1.69 10.98
C GLY A 25 20.90 -2.87 11.75
N VAL A 26 20.72 -4.07 11.20
CA VAL A 26 21.25 -5.31 11.79
C VAL A 26 22.77 -5.23 11.93
N GLY A 27 23.26 -5.56 13.13
CA GLY A 27 24.69 -5.56 13.44
C GLY A 27 25.26 -4.20 13.85
N GLN A 28 24.44 -3.14 13.91
CA GLN A 28 24.87 -1.86 14.45
C GLN A 28 24.77 -1.83 15.98
N GLU A 29 25.76 -1.19 16.59
CA GLU A 29 25.78 -0.95 18.03
C GLU A 29 24.97 0.30 18.37
N VAL A 30 24.22 0.24 19.48
CA VAL A 30 23.35 1.32 19.93
C VAL A 30 23.53 1.55 21.42
N GLU A 31 23.29 2.78 21.86
CA GLU A 31 23.31 3.14 23.27
C GLU A 31 22.15 2.48 24.04
N GLU A 32 22.34 2.26 25.34
CA GLU A 32 21.28 1.72 26.19
C GLU A 32 20.07 2.67 26.21
N GLY A 33 18.88 2.13 25.94
CA GLY A 33 17.65 2.91 25.87
C GLY A 33 17.40 3.59 24.53
N ALA A 34 18.24 3.33 23.52
CA ALA A 34 17.99 3.75 22.15
C ALA A 34 16.63 3.22 21.62
N THR A 35 16.07 3.95 20.66
CA THR A 35 14.83 3.57 19.99
C THR A 35 15.14 3.07 18.59
N ILE A 36 14.74 1.84 18.28
CA ILE A 36 14.84 1.24 16.96
C ILE A 36 13.56 1.52 16.18
N THR A 37 13.67 2.10 15.00
CA THR A 37 12.56 2.24 14.06
C THR A 37 12.43 0.97 13.23
N ILE A 38 11.25 0.36 13.26
CA ILE A 38 10.90 -0.83 12.47
C ILE A 38 9.95 -0.38 11.37
N TYR A 39 10.33 -0.64 10.13
CA TYR A 39 9.50 -0.38 8.97
C TYR A 39 8.72 -1.64 8.61
N ILE A 40 7.39 -1.53 8.55
CA ILE A 40 6.47 -2.64 8.30
C ILE A 40 5.73 -2.38 6.99
N SER A 41 5.60 -3.42 6.17
CA SER A 41 4.85 -3.34 4.91
C SER A 41 3.35 -3.19 5.16
N ASN A 42 2.71 -2.26 4.45
CA ASN A 42 1.25 -2.20 4.29
C ASN A 42 0.73 -3.14 3.17
N GLY A 43 1.62 -3.85 2.49
CA GLY A 43 1.30 -4.57 1.26
C GLY A 43 1.58 -3.74 0.00
N PRO A 44 1.57 -4.39 -1.18
CA PRO A 44 1.69 -3.70 -2.45
C PRO A 44 0.51 -2.77 -2.65
N LYS A 45 0.78 -1.55 -3.15
CA LYS A 45 -0.29 -0.68 -3.62
C LYS A 45 -1.03 -1.39 -4.75
N THR A 46 -2.28 -1.74 -4.50
CA THR A 46 -3.20 -2.02 -5.60
C THR A 46 -3.42 -0.71 -6.35
N PRO A 47 -3.25 -0.69 -7.69
CA PRO A 47 -3.75 0.43 -8.46
C PRO A 47 -5.25 0.54 -8.19
N GLU A 48 -5.72 1.72 -7.78
CA GLU A 48 -7.15 2.02 -7.80
C GLU A 48 -7.60 1.83 -9.26
N ILE A 49 -8.36 0.77 -9.50
CA ILE A 49 -9.03 0.59 -10.77
C ILE A 49 -10.06 1.72 -10.82
N PRO A 50 -9.96 2.68 -11.75
CA PRO A 50 -10.99 3.68 -11.89
C PRO A 50 -12.30 2.97 -12.17
N ASP A 51 -13.33 3.32 -11.40
CA ASP A 51 -14.68 2.79 -11.58
C ASP A 51 -15.04 2.91 -13.07
N PRO A 52 -15.41 1.80 -13.75
CA PRO A 52 -15.91 1.90 -15.10
C PRO A 52 -17.24 2.64 -14.98
N GLY A 53 -17.21 3.95 -15.25
CA GLY A 53 -18.41 4.79 -15.27
C GLY A 53 -19.52 4.13 -16.10
N PRO A 54 -20.79 4.53 -15.90
CA PRO A 54 -21.94 3.82 -16.44
C PRO A 54 -21.76 3.55 -17.93
N THR A 55 -21.51 2.28 -18.28
CA THR A 55 -21.57 1.81 -19.65
C THR A 55 -23.04 1.86 -20.03
N ASP A 56 -23.46 2.94 -20.68
CA ASP A 56 -24.80 3.09 -21.22
C ASP A 56 -25.03 1.93 -22.22
N PRO A 57 -25.93 0.97 -21.94
CA PRO A 57 -26.21 -0.12 -22.88
C PRO A 57 -27.18 0.32 -23.99
N ASP A 58 -27.58 1.59 -24.04
CA ASP A 58 -28.62 2.09 -24.94
C ASP A 58 -28.03 2.94 -26.08
N GLN A 59 -27.54 2.25 -27.11
CA GLN A 59 -27.45 2.83 -28.46
C GLN A 59 -28.38 2.05 -29.38
N GLY A 60 -29.68 2.13 -29.10
CA GLY A 60 -30.74 1.73 -30.00
C GLY A 60 -31.11 2.86 -30.97
N THR A 61 -30.18 3.36 -31.79
CA THR A 61 -30.53 4.23 -32.92
C THR A 61 -30.88 3.39 -34.14
N GLY A 62 -32.18 3.25 -34.39
CA GLY A 62 -32.73 2.78 -35.65
C GLY A 62 -33.91 3.65 -36.06
N ASN A 63 -33.64 4.92 -36.38
CA ASN A 63 -34.59 5.75 -37.12
C ASN A 63 -34.63 5.23 -38.56
N GLY A 64 -35.82 4.91 -39.04
CA GLY A 64 -36.09 4.37 -40.36
C GLY A 64 -37.58 4.46 -40.66
N ASP A 65 -38.10 5.68 -40.59
CA ASP A 65 -39.17 6.15 -41.45
C ASP A 65 -38.91 5.73 -42.91
N ILE A 66 -39.72 4.81 -43.43
CA ILE A 66 -40.02 4.71 -44.86
C ILE A 66 -41.52 4.44 -45.00
N GLU A 67 -42.17 5.27 -45.80
CA GLU A 67 -43.59 5.19 -46.17
C GLU A 67 -43.95 3.90 -46.92
#